data_AF-A0ABC9SFQ2-F1
#
_entry.id   AF-A0ABC9SFQ2-F1
#
_cell.length_a   1.000
_cell.length_b   1.000
_cell.length_c   1.000
_cell.angle_alpha   90.00
_cell.angle_beta   90.00
_cell.angle_gamma   90.00
#
_symmetry.space_group_name_H-M   'P 1'
#
loop_
_entity.id
_entity.type
_entity.pdbx_description
1 polymer ?
#
loop_
_entity_poly.entity_id
_entity_poly.type
_entity_poly.pdbx_seq_one_letter_code
_entity_poly.pdbx_strand_id
1 'polypeptide(L)'
;MKVKVAHLFRKIEEMDRDILELGKIQERISSDRDYSEILKDSIRKEMENLESGKAEILSLKIKEEPAKIGFVKNSGKSSPTEMKNLYSSREKNLTREISVEIPNPQTTRKKIHKY
;
A
#
# COMPACT_ATOMS: atom_id res chain seq x y z
N MET A 1 -19.94 2.91 14.86
CA MET A 1 -18.54 2.68 14.44
C MET A 1 -17.83 4.04 14.40
N LYS A 2 -16.65 4.21 15.04
CA LYS A 2 -15.91 5.48 15.06
C LYS A 2 -14.70 5.37 14.12
N VAL A 3 -14.65 6.17 13.07
CA VAL A 3 -13.52 6.20 12.13
C VAL A 3 -12.57 7.32 12.54
N LYS A 4 -11.28 7.00 12.72
CA LYS A 4 -10.24 8.00 12.98
C LYS A 4 -9.83 8.67 11.67
N VAL A 5 -9.53 9.96 11.73
CA VAL A 5 -9.03 10.74 10.59
C VAL A 5 -7.80 10.09 9.95
N ALA A 6 -6.90 9.49 10.73
CA ALA A 6 -5.74 8.76 10.23
C ALA A 6 -6.11 7.60 9.27
N HIS A 7 -7.25 6.94 9.46
CA HIS A 7 -7.71 5.88 8.57
C HIS A 7 -8.21 6.44 7.23
N LEU A 8 -8.78 7.65 7.22
CA LEU A 8 -9.19 8.34 6.00
C LEU A 8 -7.96 8.73 5.16
N PHE A 9 -6.92 9.27 5.79
CA PHE A 9 -5.66 9.58 5.08
C PHE A 9 -4.99 8.33 4.51
N ARG A 10 -4.93 7.24 5.28
CA ARG A 10 -4.40 5.97 4.75
C ARG A 10 -5.21 5.48 3.54
N LYS A 11 -6.53 5.65 3.56
CA LYS A 11 -7.39 5.27 2.43
C LYS A 11 -7.13 6.14 1.20
N ILE A 12 -6.90 7.44 1.38
CA ILE A 12 -6.51 8.34 0.29
C ILE A 12 -5.17 7.90 -0.33
N GLU A 13 -4.18 7.56 0.49
CA GLU A 13 -2.88 7.06 0.00
C GLU A 13 -3.00 5.74 -0.77
N GLU A 14 -3.91 4.84 -0.34
CA GLU A 14 -4.25 3.63 -1.09
C GLU A 14 -4.84 3.99 -2.45
N MET A 15 -5.81 4.89 -2.50
CA MET A 15 -6.46 5.32 -3.74
C MET A 15 -5.48 6.02 -4.71
N ASP A 16 -4.57 6.84 -4.20
CA ASP A 16 -3.53 7.48 -5.01
C ASP A 16 -2.57 6.45 -5.64
N ARG A 17 -2.25 5.36 -4.93
CA ARG A 17 -1.47 4.25 -5.51
C ARG A 17 -2.25 3.52 -6.60
N ASP A 18 -3.51 3.21 -6.34
CA ASP A 18 -4.38 2.50 -7.29
C ASP A 18 -4.54 3.30 -8.59
N ILE A 19 -4.74 4.61 -8.51
CA ILE A 19 -4.81 5.50 -9.68
C ILE A 19 -3.52 5.43 -10.51
N LEU A 20 -2.35 5.48 -9.87
CA LEU A 20 -1.06 5.40 -10.56
C LEU A 20 -0.84 4.03 -11.22
N GLU A 21 -1.27 2.95 -10.58
CA GLU A 21 -1.17 1.60 -11.13
C GLU A 21 -2.12 1.39 -12.31
N LEU A 22 -3.36 1.86 -12.20
CA LEU A 22 -4.35 1.84 -13.28
C LEU A 22 -3.87 2.63 -14.50
N GLY A 23 -3.27 3.80 -14.31
CA GLY A 23 -2.66 4.57 -15.40
C GLY A 23 -1.56 3.78 -16.15
N LYS A 24 -0.66 3.12 -15.41
CA LYS A 24 0.37 2.25 -16.01
C LYS A 24 -0.23 1.07 -16.78
N ILE A 25 -1.32 0.48 -16.27
CA ILE A 25 -2.01 -0.61 -16.96
C ILE A 25 -2.64 -0.08 -18.25
N GLN A 26 -3.31 1.08 -18.20
CA GLN A 26 -3.94 1.72 -19.35
C GLN A 26 -2.94 1.97 -20.49
N GLU A 27 -1.76 2.50 -20.17
CA GLU A 27 -0.69 2.78 -21.15
C GLU A 27 -0.12 1.52 -21.82
N ARG A 28 -0.16 0.38 -21.12
CA ARG A 28 0.38 -0.90 -21.61
C ARG A 28 -0.60 -1.70 -22.46
N ILE A 29 -1.87 -1.28 -22.55
CA ILE A 29 -2.86 -1.95 -23.39
C ILE A 29 -2.54 -1.66 -24.86
N SER A 30 -2.15 -2.69 -25.61
CA SER A 30 -1.96 -2.63 -27.06
C SER A 30 -3.27 -2.19 -27.74
N SER A 31 -3.17 -1.29 -28.71
CA SER A 31 -4.32 -0.79 -29.48
C SER A 31 -4.75 -1.73 -30.62
N ASP A 32 -4.07 -2.86 -30.81
CA ASP A 32 -4.29 -3.74 -31.96
C ASP A 32 -5.50 -4.67 -31.82
N ARG A 33 -6.18 -4.62 -30.66
CA ARG A 33 -7.31 -5.49 -30.35
C ARG A 33 -8.60 -4.69 -30.26
N ASP A 34 -9.68 -5.25 -30.79
CA ASP A 34 -10.99 -4.57 -30.87
C ASP A 34 -11.55 -4.15 -29.50
N TYR A 35 -11.19 -4.89 -28.44
CA TYR A 35 -11.66 -4.59 -27.07
C TYR A 35 -10.79 -3.55 -26.34
N SER A 36 -9.66 -3.15 -26.89
CA SER A 36 -8.66 -2.35 -26.18
C SER A 36 -9.16 -0.97 -25.80
N GLU A 37 -9.90 -0.30 -26.67
CA GLU A 37 -10.44 1.03 -26.40
C GLU A 37 -11.52 0.99 -25.31
N ILE A 38 -12.40 -0.01 -25.35
CA ILE A 38 -13.41 -0.24 -24.30
C ILE A 38 -12.73 -0.48 -22.95
N LEU A 39 -11.65 -1.25 -22.92
CA LEU A 39 -10.91 -1.53 -21.69
C LEU A 39 -10.20 -0.26 -21.16
N LYS A 40 -9.57 0.53 -22.04
CA LYS A 40 -8.94 1.80 -21.66
C LYS A 40 -9.96 2.81 -21.12
N ASP A 41 -11.15 2.87 -21.71
CA ASP A 41 -12.23 3.74 -21.23
C ASP A 41 -12.79 3.26 -19.89
N SER A 42 -12.94 1.95 -19.70
CA SER A 42 -13.34 1.38 -18.41
C SER A 42 -12.33 1.72 -17.30
N ILE A 43 -11.02 1.64 -17.61
CA ILE A 43 -9.97 2.00 -16.65
C ILE A 43 -10.00 3.51 -16.36
N ARG A 44 -10.18 4.35 -17.38
CA ARG A 44 -10.30 5.81 -17.21
C ARG A 44 -11.46 6.16 -16.27
N LYS A 45 -12.63 5.54 -16.50
CA LYS A 45 -13.80 5.72 -15.65
C LYS A 45 -13.54 5.30 -14.20
N GLU A 46 -12.81 4.20 -13.99
CA GLU A 46 -12.48 3.76 -12.64
C GLU A 46 -11.51 4.72 -11.94
N MET A 47 -10.54 5.28 -12.67
CA MET A 47 -9.66 6.33 -12.13
C MET A 47 -10.47 7.58 -11.72
N GLU A 48 -11.42 8.02 -12.54
CA GLU A 48 -12.33 9.13 -12.20
C GLU A 48 -13.21 8.81 -10.96
N ASN A 49 -13.66 7.56 -10.81
CA ASN A 49 -14.39 7.12 -9.61
C ASN A 49 -13.52 7.21 -8.35
N LEU A 50 -12.24 6.82 -8.44
CA LEU A 50 -11.29 6.94 -7.33
C LEU A 50 -11.01 8.41 -6.99
N GLU A 51 -10.81 9.26 -7.99
CA GLU A 51 -10.60 10.70 -7.78
C GLU A 51 -11.82 11.38 -7.12
N SER A 52 -13.04 11.04 -7.57
CA SER A 52 -14.25 11.57 -6.97
C SER A 52 -14.44 11.09 -5.53
N GLY A 53 -14.21 9.80 -5.24
CA GLY A 53 -14.24 9.28 -3.87
C GLY A 53 -13.21 9.95 -2.95
N LYS A 54 -12.03 10.31 -3.46
CA LYS A 54 -11.03 11.08 -2.71
C LYS A 54 -11.54 12.48 -2.37
N ALA A 55 -12.15 13.17 -3.33
CA ALA A 55 -12.75 14.49 -3.10
C ALA A 55 -13.89 14.42 -2.08
N GLU A 56 -14.71 13.37 -2.11
CA GLU A 56 -15.76 13.12 -1.12
C GLU A 56 -15.19 12.96 0.29
N ILE A 57 -14.15 12.14 0.47
CA ILE A 57 -13.49 11.96 1.79
C ILE A 57 -12.96 13.28 2.33
N LEU A 58 -12.35 14.10 1.48
CA LEU A 58 -11.81 15.41 1.87
C LEU A 58 -12.90 16.45 2.16
N SER A 59 -14.09 16.29 1.57
CA SER A 59 -15.23 17.18 1.81
C SER A 59 -15.94 16.94 3.15
N LEU A 60 -15.62 15.83 3.84
CA LEU A 60 -16.25 15.45 5.10
C LEU A 60 -15.98 16.50 6.19
N LYS A 61 -17.04 17.18 6.63
CA LYS A 61 -16.98 18.08 7.78
C LYS A 61 -17.00 17.28 9.08
N ILE A 62 -15.96 17.43 9.88
CA ILE A 62 -15.92 16.86 11.23
C ILE A 62 -16.80 17.73 12.12
N LYS A 63 -17.88 17.17 12.66
CA LYS A 63 -18.56 17.80 13.80
C LYS A 63 -17.65 17.60 15.01
N GLU A 64 -16.98 18.66 15.43
CA GLU A 64 -16.32 18.67 16.74
C GLU A 64 -17.39 18.49 17.80
N GLU A 65 -17.53 17.26 18.32
CA GLU A 65 -18.07 17.07 19.66
C GLU A 65 -17.21 17.94 20.60
N PRO A 66 -17.81 18.79 21.45
CA PRO A 66 -17.05 19.63 22.37
C PRO A 66 -16.23 18.70 23.26
N ALA A 67 -14.96 18.51 22.90
CA ALA A 67 -14.06 17.69 23.65
C ALA A 67 -14.01 18.30 25.05
N LYS A 68 -14.41 17.53 26.06
CA LYS A 68 -13.96 17.78 27.42
C LYS A 68 -12.44 17.82 27.31
N ILE A 69 -11.87 19.02 27.40
CA ILE A 69 -10.44 19.29 27.39
C ILE A 69 -9.87 18.69 28.68
N GLY A 70 -9.78 17.36 28.73
CA GLY A 70 -8.92 16.63 29.63
C GLY A 70 -7.57 16.61 28.95
N PHE A 71 -6.76 17.64 29.20
CA PHE A 71 -5.32 17.57 28.96
C PHE A 71 -4.81 16.29 29.63
N VAL A 72 -4.57 15.24 28.84
CA VAL A 72 -3.77 14.11 29.29
C VAL A 72 -2.34 14.63 29.38
N LYS A 73 -2.01 15.16 30.56
CA LYS A 73 -0.63 15.43 31.00
C LYS A 73 0.09 14.10 31.15
N ASN A 74 0.47 13.47 30.03
CA ASN A 74 1.51 12.46 30.02
C ASN A 74 2.74 13.06 29.35
N SER A 75 3.32 14.06 30.02
CA SER A 75 4.71 14.47 29.83
C SER A 75 5.63 13.37 30.36
N GLY A 76 5.69 12.25 29.65
CA GLY A 76 6.70 11.21 29.84
C GLY A 76 7.79 11.42 28.80
N LYS A 77 8.97 11.85 29.24
CA LYS A 77 10.17 12.13 28.44
C LYS A 77 10.49 10.96 27.50
N SER A 78 10.18 11.05 26.21
CA SER A 78 10.72 10.12 25.21
C SER A 78 12.16 10.52 24.90
N SER A 79 13.11 9.71 25.36
CA SER A 79 14.53 9.96 25.06
C SER A 79 14.84 9.57 23.60
N PRO A 80 15.81 10.22 22.93
CA PRO A 80 16.19 9.92 21.55
C PRO A 80 16.55 8.45 21.28
N THR A 81 16.90 7.70 22.33
CA THR A 81 17.27 6.29 22.28
C THR A 81 16.08 5.37 22.00
N GLU A 82 14.86 5.75 22.39
CA GLU A 82 13.65 4.92 22.15
C GLU A 82 13.20 4.96 20.68
N MET A 83 13.38 6.09 19.97
CA MET A 83 13.06 6.18 18.55
C MET A 83 13.98 5.29 17.68
N LYS A 84 15.26 5.14 18.05
CA LYS A 84 16.19 4.25 17.32
C LYS A 84 15.77 2.76 17.40
N ASN A 85 15.19 2.35 18.53
CA ASN A 85 14.74 0.96 18.72
C ASN A 85 13.50 0.62 17.89
N LEU A 86 12.64 1.61 17.59
CA LEU A 86 11.48 1.42 16.71
C LEU A 86 11.89 1.24 15.25
N TYR A 87 12.91 1.97 14.79
CA TYR A 87 13.44 1.83 13.44
C TYR A 87 14.18 0.49 13.27
N SER A 88 15.04 0.12 14.23
CA SER A 88 15.79 -1.15 14.18
C SER A 88 14.88 -2.38 14.28
N SER A 89 13.80 -2.31 15.06
CA SER A 89 12.84 -3.43 15.17
C SER A 89 12.03 -3.64 13.89
N ARG A 90 11.83 -2.59 13.08
CA ARG A 90 11.14 -2.70 11.78
C ARG A 90 12.01 -3.41 10.73
N GLU A 91 13.30 -3.09 10.67
CA GLU A 91 14.25 -3.74 9.75
C GLU A 91 14.49 -5.22 10.09
N LYS A 92 14.52 -5.57 11.38
CA LYS A 92 14.68 -6.96 11.83
C LYS A 92 13.49 -7.86 11.51
N ASN A 93 12.29 -7.30 11.39
CA ASN A 93 11.11 -8.07 11.00
C ASN A 93 10.95 -8.16 9.48
N LEU A 94 11.37 -7.12 8.74
CA LEU A 94 11.39 -7.14 7.27
C LEU A 94 12.39 -8.17 6.70
N THR A 95 13.52 -8.38 7.38
CA THR A 95 14.54 -9.38 6.96
C THR A 95 14.17 -10.82 7.33
N ARG A 96 13.32 -11.03 8.33
CA ARG A 96 12.81 -12.36 8.70
C ARG A 96 11.76 -12.89 7.74
N GLU A 97 10.93 -12.00 7.16
CA GLU A 97 9.86 -12.38 6.24
C GLU A 97 10.35 -12.64 4.80
N ILE A 98 11.60 -12.30 4.45
CA ILE A 98 12.21 -12.51 3.12
C ILE A 98 13.30 -13.60 3.17
N SER A 99 13.23 -14.53 4.11
CA SER A 99 13.99 -15.79 4.01
C SER A 99 13.18 -16.80 3.23
N VAL A 100 13.10 -16.62 1.91
CA VAL A 100 12.69 -17.72 1.02
C VAL A 100 13.90 -18.65 0.92
N GLU A 101 13.81 -19.80 1.57
CA GLU A 101 14.73 -20.91 1.29
C GLU A 101 14.60 -21.25 -0.18
N ILE A 102 15.61 -20.88 -0.97
CA ILE A 102 15.78 -21.40 -2.32
C ILE A 102 16.19 -22.87 -2.12
N PRO A 103 15.38 -23.87 -2.52
CA PRO A 103 15.85 -25.24 -2.48
C PRO A 103 17.09 -25.33 -3.37
N ASN A 104 18.19 -25.73 -2.73
CA ASN A 104 19.48 -25.96 -3.36
C ASN A 104 19.27 -26.85 -4.60
N PRO A 105 19.68 -26.46 -5.82
CA PRO A 105 19.59 -27.35 -6.96
C PRO A 105 20.55 -28.52 -6.69
N GLN A 106 20.01 -29.66 -6.26
CA GLN A 106 20.76 -30.90 -6.24
C GLN A 106 21.23 -31.17 -7.67
N THR A 107 22.53 -31.00 -7.91
CA THR A 107 23.21 -31.48 -9.10
C THR A 107 22.96 -32.97 -9.22
N THR A 108 21.95 -33.34 -10.00
CA THR A 108 21.79 -34.72 -10.46
C THR A 108 22.87 -34.98 -11.50
N ARG A 109 24.01 -35.51 -11.04
CA ARG A 109 25.00 -36.12 -11.93
C ARG A 109 24.31 -37.27 -12.67
N LYS A 110 23.95 -37.05 -13.94
CA LYS A 110 23.55 -38.13 -14.85
C LYS A 110 24.76 -39.05 -15.03
N LYS A 111 24.69 -40.29 -14.55
CA LYS A 111 25.65 -41.35 -14.91
C LYS A 111 25.41 -41.74 -16.37
N ILE A 112 26.30 -41.32 -17.26
CA ILE A 112 26.36 -41.82 -18.63
C ILE A 112 26.94 -43.23 -18.57
N HIS A 113 26.15 -44.24 -18.94
CA HIS A 113 26.68 -45.58 -19.24
C HIS A 113 27.29 -45.51 -20.65
N LYS A 114 28.60 -45.76 -20.74
CA LYS A 114 29.23 -46.08 -22.03
C LYS A 114 28.93 -47.55 -22.33
N TYR A 115 28.34 -47.79 -23.49
CA TYR A 115 28.29 -49.11 -24.12
C TYR A 115 29.68 -49.48 -24.64
#